data_AF-A0A9Q3BSB9-F1
#
_entry.id   AF-A0A9Q3BSB9-F1
#
_cell.length_a   1.000
_cell.length_b   1.000
_cell.length_c   1.000
_cell.angle_alpha   90.00
_cell.angle_beta   90.00
_cell.angle_gamma   90.00
#
_symmetry.space_group_name_H-M   'P 1'
#
loop_
_entity.id
_entity.type
_entity.pdbx_description
1 polymer ?
#
loop_
_entity_poly.entity_id
_entity_poly.type
_entity_poly.pdbx_seq_one_letter_code
_entity_poly.pdbx_strand_id
1 'polypeptide(L)'
;MSSEECQVEKPESQDKSQTFILQTAGFDARFPNTNQTKHCWQYYVDYYRCLNQSDDKSACQGFFRTFHSLCPNRWIERWDEQREAGKFPVRLD
;
A
#
# COMPACT_ATOMS: atom_id res chain seq x y z
N MET A 1 -30.71 -55.20 15.57
CA MET A 1 -29.56 -55.15 16.49
C MET A 1 -28.94 -53.79 16.32
N SER A 2 -28.88 -53.04 17.44
CA SER A 2 -28.17 -51.76 17.53
C SER A 2 -26.77 -51.90 16.93
N SER A 3 -26.40 -50.93 16.12
CA SER A 3 -25.02 -50.49 15.99
C SER A 3 -25.11 -49.04 15.57
N GLU A 4 -25.19 -48.19 16.58
CA GLU A 4 -24.70 -46.81 16.47
C GLU A 4 -23.29 -46.84 15.86
N GLU A 5 -23.01 -45.99 14.87
CA GLU A 5 -21.66 -45.48 14.71
C GLU A 5 -21.63 -44.06 14.12
N CYS A 6 -21.20 -43.16 15.01
CA CYS A 6 -20.52 -41.87 14.86
C CYS A 6 -20.88 -40.97 13.67
N GLN A 7 -21.74 -39.98 13.95
CA GLN A 7 -21.78 -38.74 13.20
C GLN A 7 -20.44 -38.00 13.38
N VAL A 8 -19.64 -37.94 12.31
CA VAL A 8 -18.53 -36.98 12.20
C VAL A 8 -19.11 -35.68 11.67
N GLU A 9 -19.33 -34.69 12.53
CA GLU A 9 -19.56 -33.32 12.08
C GLU A 9 -18.24 -32.74 11.54
N LYS A 10 -18.16 -32.62 10.21
CA LYS A 10 -17.05 -31.97 9.53
C LYS A 10 -17.26 -30.44 9.64
N PRO A 11 -16.31 -29.67 10.19
CA PRO A 11 -16.47 -28.23 10.27
C PRO A 11 -16.57 -27.63 8.87
N GLU A 12 -17.65 -26.89 8.62
CA GLU A 12 -17.84 -26.09 7.41
C GLU A 12 -16.79 -24.98 7.36
N SER A 13 -15.69 -25.23 6.64
CA SER A 13 -14.83 -24.16 6.15
C SER A 13 -15.55 -23.50 4.97
N GLN A 14 -16.14 -22.33 5.21
CA GLN A 14 -16.73 -21.50 4.16
C GLN A 14 -15.64 -21.09 3.16
N ASP A 15 -15.54 -21.81 2.04
CA ASP A 15 -14.74 -21.45 0.88
C ASP A 15 -15.41 -20.26 0.16
N LYS A 16 -15.17 -19.05 0.67
CA LYS A 16 -15.49 -17.84 -0.06
C LYS A 16 -14.41 -17.67 -1.12
N SER A 17 -14.68 -18.14 -2.33
CA SER A 17 -13.87 -17.86 -3.51
C SER A 17 -13.86 -16.35 -3.78
N GLN A 18 -12.95 -15.63 -3.13
CA GLN A 18 -12.79 -14.19 -3.31
C GLN A 18 -12.13 -13.96 -4.66
N THR A 19 -12.80 -13.23 -5.55
CA THR A 19 -12.23 -12.80 -6.81
C THR A 19 -11.24 -11.66 -6.56
N PHE A 20 -9.94 -11.96 -6.57
CA PHE A 20 -8.90 -10.97 -6.38
C PHE A 20 -8.62 -10.24 -7.70
N ILE A 21 -8.91 -8.94 -7.75
CA ILE A 21 -8.48 -8.08 -8.86
C ILE A 21 -7.04 -7.64 -8.56
N LEU A 22 -6.07 -8.24 -9.26
CA LEU A 22 -4.66 -7.87 -9.12
C LEU A 22 -4.43 -6.52 -9.80
N GLN A 23 -4.08 -5.50 -9.02
CA GLN A 23 -3.74 -4.16 -9.48
C GLN A 23 -2.47 -3.69 -8.76
N THR A 24 -1.63 -2.93 -9.46
CA THR A 24 -0.38 -2.37 -8.93
C THR A 24 -0.13 -1.01 -9.58
N ALA A 25 0.97 -0.35 -9.21
CA ALA A 25 1.43 0.88 -9.83
C ALA A 25 1.63 0.70 -11.35
N GLY A 26 1.07 1.61 -12.15
CA GLY A 26 1.26 1.64 -13.59
C GLY A 26 2.67 2.10 -14.01
N PHE A 27 2.95 2.03 -15.31
CA PHE A 27 4.17 2.57 -15.89
C PHE A 27 4.16 4.11 -15.90
N ASP A 28 5.20 4.71 -15.29
CA ASP A 28 5.42 6.16 -15.34
C ASP A 28 6.55 6.49 -16.32
N ALA A 29 6.21 7.21 -17.40
CA ALA A 29 7.16 7.61 -18.44
C ALA A 29 8.27 8.54 -17.94
N ARG A 30 8.12 9.19 -16.77
CA ARG A 30 9.18 9.99 -16.14
C ARG A 30 10.32 9.12 -15.60
N PHE A 31 10.03 7.86 -15.30
CA PHE A 31 10.97 6.90 -14.72
C PHE A 31 11.08 5.62 -15.57
N PRO A 32 11.58 5.71 -16.82
CA PRO A 32 11.60 4.57 -17.75
C PRO A 32 12.71 3.54 -17.45
N ASN A 33 13.69 3.92 -16.62
CA ASN A 33 14.85 3.08 -16.32
C ASN A 33 14.54 2.06 -15.24
N THR A 34 15.35 0.99 -15.14
CA THR A 34 15.20 -0.05 -14.11
C THR A 34 15.30 0.49 -12.68
N ASN A 35 16.02 1.60 -12.46
CA ASN A 35 16.14 2.21 -11.14
C ASN A 35 14.88 3.03 -10.78
N GLN A 36 13.98 2.40 -10.03
CA GLN A 36 12.71 2.98 -9.56
C GLN A 36 12.83 3.74 -8.21
N THR A 37 14.06 3.95 -7.70
CA THR A 37 14.30 4.67 -6.44
C THR A 37 13.68 6.07 -6.44
N LYS A 38 13.87 6.81 -7.54
CA LYS A 38 13.28 8.16 -7.70
C LYS A 38 11.77 8.12 -7.86
N HIS A 39 11.23 7.07 -8.49
CA HIS A 39 9.79 6.87 -8.64
C HIS A 39 9.13 6.72 -7.27
N CYS A 40 9.66 5.81 -6.44
CA CYS A 40 9.23 5.63 -5.06
C CYS A 40 9.30 6.94 -4.25
N TRP A 41 10.46 7.60 -4.23
CA TRP A 41 10.67 8.82 -3.46
C TRP A 41 9.74 9.97 -3.87
N GLN A 42 9.58 10.19 -5.19
CA GLN A 42 8.75 11.28 -5.69
C GLN A 42 7.29 11.09 -5.30
N TYR A 43 6.74 9.88 -5.43
CA TYR A 43 5.36 9.60 -5.07
C TYR A 43 5.10 9.69 -3.56
N TYR A 44 6.09 9.36 -2.72
CA TYR A 44 6.01 9.57 -1.27
C TYR A 44 5.90 11.06 -0.95
N VAL A 45 6.78 11.90 -1.52
CA VAL A 45 6.76 13.35 -1.33
C VAL A 45 5.46 13.96 -1.86
N ASP A 46 5.02 13.55 -3.05
CA ASP A 46 3.80 14.07 -3.68
C ASP A 46 2.54 13.73 -2.88
N TYR A 47 2.49 12.54 -2.25
CA TYR A 47 1.38 12.18 -1.36
C TYR A 47 1.27 13.15 -0.18
N TYR A 48 2.37 13.43 0.52
CA TYR A 48 2.33 14.32 1.68
C TYR A 48 2.18 15.80 1.30
N ARG A 49 2.69 16.23 0.14
CA ARG A 49 2.39 17.55 -0.40
C ARG A 49 0.89 17.70 -0.71
N CYS A 50 0.29 16.68 -1.34
CA CYS A 50 -1.14 16.64 -1.62
C CYS A 50 -1.97 16.71 -0.33
N LEU A 51 -1.59 15.98 0.71
CA LEU A 51 -2.25 16.01 2.02
C LEU A 51 -2.16 17.37 2.72
N ASN A 52 -1.07 18.12 2.52
CA ASN A 52 -0.91 19.44 3.13
C ASN A 52 -1.66 20.55 2.37
N GLN A 53 -1.87 20.37 1.06
CA GLN A 53 -2.54 21.35 0.20
C GLN A 53 -4.04 21.13 0.07
N SER A 54 -4.51 19.90 0.25
CA SER A 54 -5.92 19.53 0.09
C SER A 54 -6.44 18.79 1.31
N ASP A 55 -7.62 19.21 1.80
CA ASP A 55 -8.34 18.49 2.86
C ASP A 55 -8.94 17.16 2.35
N ASP A 56 -9.05 17.01 1.03
CA ASP A 56 -9.64 15.85 0.35
C ASP A 56 -8.63 14.70 0.15
N LYS A 57 -8.58 13.81 1.14
CA LYS A 57 -7.75 12.59 1.11
C LYS A 57 -8.05 11.65 -0.07
N SER A 58 -9.22 11.75 -0.68
CA SER A 58 -9.64 10.93 -1.83
C SER A 58 -8.81 11.23 -3.09
N ALA A 59 -8.47 12.50 -3.32
CA ALA A 59 -7.65 12.91 -4.46
C ALA A 59 -6.21 12.38 -4.33
N CYS A 60 -5.69 12.32 -3.11
CA CYS A 60 -4.33 11.85 -2.83
C CYS A 60 -4.19 10.32 -2.78
N GLN A 61 -5.30 9.56 -2.82
CA GLN A 61 -5.28 8.10 -2.65
C GLN A 61 -4.51 7.40 -3.79
N GLY A 62 -4.45 8.01 -4.98
CA GLY A 62 -3.64 7.50 -6.10
C GLY A 62 -2.16 7.44 -5.74
N PHE A 63 -1.61 8.53 -5.20
CA PHE A 63 -0.22 8.58 -4.76
C PHE A 63 0.07 7.56 -3.66
N PHE A 64 -0.86 7.41 -2.71
CA PHE A 64 -0.75 6.42 -1.63
C PHE A 64 -0.56 4.99 -2.14
N ARG A 65 -1.43 4.57 -3.08
CA ARG A 65 -1.36 3.22 -3.66
C ARG A 65 -0.06 3.00 -4.42
N THR A 66 0.40 4.01 -5.16
CA THR A 66 1.62 3.91 -5.97
C THR A 66 2.88 3.81 -5.11
N PHE A 67 3.10 4.70 -4.14
CA PHE A 67 4.33 4.62 -3.33
C PHE A 67 4.33 3.36 -2.46
N HIS A 68 3.19 2.92 -1.93
CA HIS A 68 3.11 1.70 -1.11
C HIS A 68 3.35 0.42 -1.93
N SER A 69 3.15 0.46 -3.25
CA SER A 69 3.44 -0.66 -4.15
C SER A 69 4.90 -0.70 -4.61
N LEU A 70 5.57 0.45 -4.66
CA LEU A 70 6.94 0.58 -5.19
C LEU A 70 8.03 0.64 -4.11
N CYS A 71 7.73 1.26 -2.98
CA CYS A 71 8.70 1.55 -1.94
C CYS A 71 8.88 0.36 -0.99
N PRO A 72 10.14 0.06 -0.59
CA PRO A 72 10.38 -0.85 0.53
C PRO A 72 9.81 -0.27 1.83
N ASN A 73 9.11 -1.09 2.63
CA ASN A 73 8.51 -0.65 3.91
C ASN A 73 9.51 0.03 4.84
N ARG A 74 10.75 -0.50 4.92
CA ARG A 74 11.83 0.09 5.73
C ARG A 74 12.17 1.53 5.35
N TRP A 75 12.01 1.90 4.07
CA TRP A 75 12.27 3.28 3.63
C TRP A 75 11.15 4.21 4.07
N ILE A 76 9.89 3.76 3.92
CA ILE A 76 8.70 4.48 4.36
C ILE A 76 8.79 4.77 5.86
N GLU A 77 9.02 3.75 6.68
CA GLU A 77 9.17 3.87 8.15
C GLU A 77 10.24 4.91 8.52
N ARG A 78 11.42 4.83 7.90
CA ARG A 78 12.52 5.77 8.16
C ARG A 78 12.17 7.21 7.76
N TRP A 79 11.42 7.39 6.68
CA TRP A 79 10.99 8.72 6.25
C TRP A 79 9.86 9.26 7.14
N ASP A 80 8.96 8.39 7.61
CA ASP A 80 7.91 8.74 8.56
C ASP A 80 8.50 9.23 9.88
N GLU A 81 9.48 8.52 10.44
CA GLU A 81 10.23 8.96 11.63
C GLU A 81 10.89 10.33 11.41
N GLN A 82 11.47 10.58 10.23
CA GLN A 82 12.09 11.87 9.91
C GLN A 82 11.08 13.00 9.80
N ARG A 83 9.88 12.73 9.25
CA ARG A 83 8.79 13.71 9.15
C ARG A 83 8.22 14.03 10.52
N GLU A 84 7.96 13.03 11.35
CA GLU A 84 7.48 13.21 12.73
C GLU A 84 8.50 13.96 13.60
N ALA A 85 9.80 13.70 13.41
CA ALA A 85 10.87 14.42 14.08
C ALA A 85 11.14 15.83 13.50
N GLY A 86 10.46 16.24 12.42
CA GLY A 86 10.67 17.53 11.76
C GLY A 86 12.05 17.68 11.07
N LYS A 87 12.74 16.57 10.80
CA LYS A 87 14.09 16.52 10.19
C LYS A 87 14.06 16.09 8.72
N PHE A 88 12.89 16.10 8.09
CA PHE A 88 12.75 15.69 6.70
C PHE A 88 13.42 16.72 5.77
N PRO A 89 14.27 16.28 4.81
CA PRO A 89 15.10 17.19 4.01
C PRO A 89 14.33 17.99 2.95
N VAL A 90 13.05 17.65 2.69
CA VAL A 90 12.24 18.28 1.64
C VAL A 90 11.12 19.09 2.28
N ARG A 91 10.82 20.25 1.69
CA ARG A 91 9.67 21.07 2.06
C ARG A 91 8.38 20.42 1.54
N LEU A 92 7.46 20.14 2.47
CA LEU A 92 6.15 19.54 2.18
C LEU A 92 5.01 20.57 2.17
N ASP A 93 5.31 21.88 2.22
CA ASP A 93 4.34 22.95 1.96
C ASP A 93 3.70 22.82 0.55
#